data_AF-A0A939WVE4-F1
#
_entry.id   AF-A0A939WVE4-F1
#
_cell.length_a   1.000
_cell.length_b   1.000
_cell.length_c   1.000
_cell.angle_alpha   90.00
_cell.angle_beta   90.00
_cell.angle_gamma   90.00
#
_symmetry.space_group_name_H-M   'P 1'
#
loop_
_entity.id
_entity.type
_entity.pdbx_description
1 polymer ?
#
loop_
_entity_poly.entity_id
_entity_poly.type
_entity_poly.pdbx_seq_one_letter_code
_entity_poly.pdbx_strand_id
1 'polypeptide(L)' 'MNNRLKQLIGVALVMAGALFLIVAYLLGWTSSNLVLLSGLLVIIIGVILHVKLTKSGEKY' A
#
# COMPACT_ATOMS: atom_id res chain seq x y z
N MET A 1 -6.54 3.69 -21.23
CA MET A 1 -6.60 4.09 -19.80
C MET A 1 -5.32 4.84 -19.48
N ASN A 2 -5.41 6.16 -19.24
CA ASN A 2 -4.24 7.06 -19.12
C ASN A 2 -3.26 6.61 -18.02
N ASN A 3 -1.96 6.59 -18.32
CA ASN A 3 -0.89 6.13 -17.42
C ASN A 3 -0.90 6.85 -16.06
N ARG A 4 -1.38 8.11 -16.02
CA ARG A 4 -1.54 8.90 -14.78
C ARG A 4 -2.50 8.27 -13.77
N LEU A 5 -3.58 7.62 -14.24
CA LEU A 5 -4.54 6.94 -13.35
C LEU A 5 -3.91 5.69 -12.70
N LYS A 6 -3.04 4.98 -13.43
CA LYS A 6 -2.34 3.81 -12.89
C LYS A 6 -1.36 4.19 -11.78
N GLN A 7 -0.66 5.32 -11.92
CA GLN A 7 0.20 5.86 -10.86
C GLN A 7 -0.61 6.27 -9.61
N LEU A 8 -1.73 6.98 -9.81
CA LEU A 8 -2.63 7.38 -8.72
C LEU A 8 -3.18 6.17 -7.94
N ILE A 9 -3.54 5.09 -8.63
CA ILE A 9 -4.04 3.86 -7.99
C ILE A 9 -2.99 3.24 -7.07
N GLY A 10 -1.73 3.18 -7.49
CA GLY A 10 -0.66 2.61 -6.65
C GLY A 10 -0.37 3.48 -5.41
N VAL A 11 -0.36 4.80 -5.56
CA VAL A 11 -0.19 5.73 -4.41
C VAL A 11 -1.38 5.64 -3.47
N ALA A 12 -2.61 5.61 -4.00
CA ALA A 12 -3.82 5.47 -3.19
C ALA A 12 -3.82 4.16 -2.38
N LEU A 13 -3.32 3.07 -2.95
CA LEU A 13 -3.21 1.78 -2.26
C LEU A 13 -2.17 1.81 -1.13
N VAL A 14 -1.03 2.46 -1.33
CA VAL A 14 -0.02 2.66 -0.28
C VAL A 14 -0.57 3.54 0.84
N MET A 15 -1.26 4.64 0.51
CA MET A 15 -1.89 5.50 1.50
C MET A 15 -2.98 4.78 2.29
N ALA A 16 -3.79 3.94 1.64
CA ALA A 16 -4.79 3.11 2.32
C ALA A 16 -4.14 2.13 3.31
N GLY A 17 -3.03 1.48 2.92
CA GLY A 17 -2.26 0.60 3.82
C GLY A 17 -1.65 1.34 5.01
N ALA A 18 -1.13 2.55 4.79
CA ALA A 18 -0.60 3.40 5.85
C ALA A 18 -1.70 3.84 6.83
N LEU A 19 -2.86 4.28 6.32
CA LEU A 19 -4.01 4.64 7.14
C LEU A 19 -4.52 3.46 7.97
N PHE A 20 -4.55 2.25 7.39
CA PHE A 20 -4.95 1.04 8.11
C PHE A 20 -4.01 0.75 9.29
N LEU A 21 -2.69 0.93 9.13
CA LEU A 21 -1.72 0.78 10.22
C LEU A 21 -1.86 1.86 11.30
N ILE A 22 -2.17 3.10 10.93
CA ILE A 22 -2.45 4.16 11.90
C ILE A 22 -3.69 3.82 12.73
N VAL A 23 -4.76 3.34 12.10
CA VAL A 23 -5.98 2.91 12.80
C VAL A 23 -5.72 1.69 13.67
N ALA A 24 -4.97 0.70 13.19
CA ALA A 24 -4.59 -0.48 13.98
C ALA A 24 -3.76 -0.10 15.22
N TYR A 25 -2.89 0.91 15.09
CA TYR A 25 -2.13 1.47 16.21
C TYR A 25 -3.05 2.18 17.22
N LEU A 26 -3.97 3.03 16.75
CA LEU A 26 -4.93 3.75 17.61
C LEU A 26 -5.89 2.81 18.36
N LEU A 27 -6.28 1.69 17.73
CA LEU A 27 -7.12 0.66 18.35
C LEU A 27 -6.37 -0.23 19.35
N GLY A 28 -5.06 -0.02 19.54
CA GLY A 28 -4.25 -0.81 20.47
C GLY A 28 -4.04 -2.26 20.02
N TRP A 29 -4.28 -2.58 18.73
CA TRP A 29 -4.03 -3.91 18.17
C TRP A 29 -2.53 -4.23 18.01
N THR A 30 -1.67 -3.32 18.46
CA THR A 30 -0.21 -3.45 18.56
C THR A 30 0.26 -4.65 19.39
N SER A 31 -0.55 -5.14 20.35
CA SER A 31 -0.22 -6.37 21.09
C SER A 31 -0.31 -7.64 20.26
N SER A 32 -0.98 -7.61 19.11
CA SER A 32 -1.09 -8.75 18.21
C SER A 32 -0.07 -8.62 17.08
N ASN A 33 1.06 -9.33 17.20
CA ASN A 33 2.09 -9.39 16.14
C ASN A 33 1.49 -9.75 14.76
N LEU A 34 0.40 -10.53 14.73
CA LEU A 34 -0.34 -10.89 13.51
C LEU A 34 -0.98 -9.68 12.81
N VAL A 35 -1.48 -8.69 13.56
CA VAL A 35 -2.12 -7.49 12.99
C VAL A 35 -1.08 -6.53 12.43
N LEU A 36 0.05 -6.37 13.13
CA LEU A 36 1.19 -5.61 12.61
C LEU A 36 1.78 -6.27 11.36
N LEU A 37 1.92 -7.60 11.36
CA LEU A 37 2.44 -8.35 10.23
C LEU A 37 1.51 -8.28 9.01
N SER A 38 0.20 -8.35 9.20
CA SER A 38 -0.77 -8.22 8.11
C SER A 38 -0.79 -6.82 7.52
N GLY A 39 -0.77 -5.77 8.35
CA GLY A 39 -0.65 -4.39 7.90
C GLY A 39 0.65 -4.13 7.14
N LEU A 40 1.77 -4.66 7.63
CA LEU A 40 3.07 -4.57 6.96
C LEU A 40 3.06 -5.29 5.60
N LEU A 41 2.49 -6.50 5.52
CA LEU A 41 2.33 -7.22 4.26
C LEU A 41 1.51 -6.44 3.24
N VAL A 42 0.43 -5.79 3.66
CA VAL A 42 -0.40 -4.94 2.79
C VAL A 42 0.40 -3.76 2.24
N ILE A 43 1.22 -3.09 3.07
CA ILE A 43 2.12 -2.03 2.59
C ILE A 43 3.12 -2.58 1.58
N ILE A 44 3.80 -3.69 1.89
CA ILE A 44 4.81 -4.28 1.00
C ILE A 44 4.20 -4.64 -0.36
N ILE A 45 3.03 -5.29 -0.37
CA ILE A 45 2.31 -5.63 -1.60
C ILE A 45 1.91 -4.35 -2.36
N GLY A 46 1.40 -3.34 -1.67
CA GLY A 46 1.04 -2.05 -2.26
C GLY A 46 2.23 -1.35 -2.93
N VAL A 47 3.40 -1.35 -2.29
CA VAL A 47 4.64 -0.78 -2.84
C VAL A 47 5.12 -1.57 -4.05
N ILE A 48 5.16 -2.91 -3.97
CA ILE A 48 5.57 -3.76 -5.10
C ILE A 48 4.67 -3.52 -6.32
N LEU A 49 3.36 -3.44 -6.08
CA LEU A 49 2.37 -3.23 -7.13
C LEU A 49 2.48 -1.82 -7.72
N HIS A 50 2.71 -0.79 -6.89
CA HIS A 50 2.97 0.58 -7.33
C HIS A 50 4.24 0.67 -8.20
N VAL A 51 5.34 0.07 -7.78
CA VAL A 51 6.60 0.06 -8.54
C VAL A 51 6.45 -0.71 -9.85
N LYS A 52 5.80 -1.87 -9.85
CA LYS A 52 5.53 -2.65 -11.08
C LYS A 52 4.66 -1.87 -12.06
N LEU A 53 3.58 -1.24 -11.59
CA LEU A 53 2.70 -0.43 -12.44
C LEU A 53 3.41 0.81 -12.99
N THR A 54 4.25 1.46 -12.19
CA THR A 54 5.06 2.60 -12.62
C THR A 54 6.06 2.19 -13.69
N LYS A 55 6.82 1.10 -13.47
CA LYS A 55 7.79 0.57 -14.43
C LYS A 55 7.16 0.05 -15.73
N SER A 56 5.93 -0.45 -15.67
CA SER A 56 5.17 -0.87 -16.85
C SER A 56 4.61 0.31 -17.64
N GLY A 57 4.42 1.47 -16.99
CA GLY A 57 3.99 2.72 -17.61
C GLY A 57 5.10 3.50 -18.31
N GLU A 58 6.36 3.31 -17.89
CA GLU A 58 7.55 3.95 -18.51
C GLU A 58 8.05 3.26 -19.78
N LYS A 59 7.43 2.16 -20.23
CA LYS A 59 7.88 1.46 -21.45
C LYS A 59 7.48 2.17 -22.76
N TYR A 60 7.11 3.45 -22.71
CA TYR A 60 6.84 4.32 -23.85
C TYR A 60 7.20 5.77 -23.53
#